data_AF-A0A847Z4W0-F1
#
_entry.id   AF-A0A847Z4W0-F1
#
_cell.length_a   1.000
_cell.length_b   1.000
_cell.length_c   1.000
_cell.angle_alpha   90.00
_cell.angle_beta   90.00
_cell.angle_gamma   90.00
#
_symmetry.space_group_name_H-M   'P 1'
#
loop_
_entity.id
_entity.type
_entity.pdbx_description
1 polymer ?
#
loop_
_entity_poly.entity_id
_entity_poly.type
_entity_poly.pdbx_seq_one_letter_code
_entity_poly.pdbx_strand_id
1 'polypeptide(L)'
;GGLVTWHEGGNAPDKIFTIHSAGDVLSGNFGSANPKYMRNLLLSLEKNRAESALTDYSVITEATHWSSVVYSGVDAEMVRAYNVPTVDIEIGSSMECWSNTDAADVIAKSLFDAFNDDSKEIVSLLCAGGVHFESAFAGAVFEDWGNKAFGISHIMANQWLVGGCYEEDSGLDKIENCIKSIQGGIDGIVIHDKMKGTYKDQFRTIAQTYNVPVFKHQQLRRPDDIAWINK
;
A
#
# COMPACT_ATOMS: atom_id res chain seq x y z
N GLY A 1 3.79 -13.99 -2.37
CA GLY A 1 2.73 -14.72 -1.65
C GLY A 1 1.49 -13.85 -1.60
N GLY A 2 0.32 -14.46 -1.47
CA GLY A 2 -0.92 -13.74 -1.18
C GLY A 2 -1.62 -14.48 -0.04
N LEU A 3 -1.97 -13.76 1.04
CA LEU A 3 -2.83 -14.28 2.09
C LEU A 3 -4.25 -13.79 1.80
N VAL A 4 -5.14 -14.71 1.43
CA VAL A 4 -6.57 -14.40 1.30
C VAL A 4 -7.22 -14.61 2.66
N THR A 5 -7.79 -13.54 3.22
CA THR A 5 -8.32 -13.54 4.59
C THR A 5 -9.51 -12.58 4.71
N TRP A 6 -10.02 -12.41 5.93
CA TRP A 6 -11.00 -11.40 6.27
C TRP A 6 -10.35 -10.23 7.00
N HIS A 7 -10.93 -9.05 6.86
CA HIS A 7 -10.63 -7.89 7.68
C HIS A 7 -11.64 -7.77 8.82
N GLU A 8 -11.19 -7.46 10.03
CA GLU A 8 -12.05 -7.12 11.17
C GLU A 8 -11.54 -5.85 11.85
N GLY A 9 -12.44 -4.91 12.17
CA GLY A 9 -12.08 -3.72 12.94
C GLY A 9 -13.28 -2.85 13.30
N GLY A 10 -13.38 -2.43 14.57
CA GLY A 10 -14.53 -1.66 15.05
C GLY A 10 -14.71 -0.28 14.38
N ASN A 11 -13.65 0.26 13.77
CA ASN A 11 -13.68 1.51 12.99
C ASN A 11 -13.35 1.29 11.50
N ALA A 12 -13.25 0.04 11.06
CA ALA A 12 -12.99 -0.26 9.66
C ALA A 12 -14.25 0.01 8.83
N PRO A 13 -14.12 0.54 7.60
CA PRO A 13 -15.23 0.56 6.67
C PRO A 13 -15.76 -0.86 6.44
N ASP A 14 -17.07 -1.01 6.29
CA ASP A 14 -17.68 -2.30 5.93
C ASP A 14 -17.87 -2.38 4.40
N LYS A 15 -18.07 -3.59 3.88
CA LYS A 15 -18.23 -3.87 2.44
C LYS A 15 -17.04 -3.37 1.62
N ILE A 16 -15.86 -3.87 1.96
CA ILE A 16 -14.62 -3.49 1.31
C ILE A 16 -13.86 -4.71 0.81
N PHE A 17 -13.18 -4.53 -0.31
CA PHE A 17 -12.04 -5.36 -0.71
C PHE A 17 -10.78 -4.58 -0.44
N THR A 18 -9.83 -5.20 0.25
CA THR A 18 -8.59 -4.54 0.63
C THR A 18 -7.37 -5.30 0.17
N ILE A 19 -6.32 -4.54 -0.12
CA ILE A 19 -4.98 -5.08 -0.33
C ILE A 19 -3.99 -4.23 0.43
N HIS A 20 -3.07 -4.87 1.14
CA HIS A 20 -1.89 -4.21 1.66
C HIS A 20 -0.66 -5.11 1.63
N SER A 21 0.50 -4.48 1.53
CA SER A 21 1.79 -5.14 1.72
C SER A 21 1.99 -5.58 3.17
N ALA A 22 2.72 -6.69 3.35
CA ALA A 22 3.12 -7.18 4.66
C ALA A 22 4.32 -6.40 5.24
N GLY A 23 4.26 -6.09 6.53
CA GLY A 23 5.37 -5.53 7.30
C GLY A 23 4.99 -5.21 8.74
N ASP A 24 5.98 -4.94 9.58
CA ASP A 24 5.82 -4.28 10.86
C ASP A 24 6.49 -2.91 10.82
N VAL A 25 5.66 -1.88 10.62
CA VAL A 25 6.12 -0.50 10.50
C VAL A 25 6.75 -0.01 11.81
N LEU A 26 6.34 -0.50 12.98
CA LEU A 26 6.87 -0.02 14.27
C LEU A 26 8.37 -0.35 14.42
N SER A 27 8.73 -1.60 14.13
CA SER A 27 10.13 -2.05 14.17
C SER A 27 10.92 -1.71 12.91
N GLY A 28 10.26 -1.34 11.81
CA GLY A 28 10.90 -1.06 10.53
C GLY A 28 11.26 -2.32 9.76
N ASN A 29 10.49 -3.39 9.96
CA ASN A 29 10.64 -4.67 9.27
C ASN A 29 9.62 -4.76 8.14
N PHE A 30 10.09 -4.75 6.90
CA PHE A 30 9.21 -4.75 5.73
C PHE A 30 9.37 -6.04 4.93
N GLY A 31 8.25 -6.64 4.54
CA GLY A 31 8.26 -7.74 3.57
C GLY A 31 8.56 -7.20 2.18
N SER A 32 9.01 -8.07 1.27
CA SER A 32 9.18 -7.65 -0.12
C SER A 32 7.85 -7.11 -0.67
N ALA A 33 7.91 -6.01 -1.42
CA ALA A 33 6.75 -5.41 -2.07
C ALA A 33 7.00 -5.24 -3.58
N ASN A 34 5.95 -5.35 -4.39
CA ASN A 34 6.01 -5.08 -5.81
C ASN A 34 4.84 -4.17 -6.21
N PRO A 35 5.12 -2.89 -6.55
CA PRO A 35 4.07 -1.92 -6.88
C PRO A 35 3.19 -2.33 -8.06
N LYS A 36 3.76 -3.03 -9.06
CA LYS A 36 3.01 -3.52 -10.23
C LYS A 36 1.98 -4.57 -9.83
N TYR A 37 2.39 -5.55 -9.02
CA TYR A 37 1.49 -6.63 -8.60
C TYR A 37 0.37 -6.11 -7.71
N MET A 38 0.68 -5.18 -6.79
CA MET A 38 -0.34 -4.54 -5.95
C MET A 38 -1.35 -3.75 -6.80
N ARG A 39 -0.87 -2.96 -7.77
CA ARG A 39 -1.76 -2.25 -8.72
C ARG A 39 -2.64 -3.22 -9.51
N ASN A 40 -2.05 -4.26 -10.09
CA ASN A 40 -2.78 -5.22 -10.92
C ASN A 40 -3.92 -5.89 -10.15
N LEU A 41 -3.66 -6.29 -8.90
CA LEU A 41 -4.68 -6.87 -8.04
C LEU A 41 -5.79 -5.85 -7.72
N LEU A 42 -5.45 -4.59 -7.41
CA LEU A 42 -6.46 -3.55 -7.13
C LEU A 42 -7.35 -3.26 -8.35
N LEU A 43 -6.75 -3.14 -9.54
CA LEU A 43 -7.50 -2.98 -10.80
C LEU A 43 -8.41 -4.19 -11.07
N SER A 44 -7.89 -5.39 -10.84
CA SER A 44 -8.65 -6.61 -11.04
C SER A 44 -9.80 -6.74 -10.06
N LEU A 45 -9.61 -6.41 -8.78
CA LEU A 45 -10.69 -6.39 -7.80
C LEU A 45 -11.79 -5.42 -8.22
N GLU A 46 -11.42 -4.22 -8.68
CA GLU A 46 -12.40 -3.21 -9.07
C GLU A 46 -13.19 -3.64 -10.31
N LYS A 47 -12.50 -4.21 -11.31
CA LYS A 47 -13.14 -4.81 -12.48
C LYS A 47 -14.13 -5.90 -12.09
N ASN A 48 -13.68 -6.90 -11.33
CA ASN A 48 -14.52 -8.05 -10.97
C ASN A 48 -15.66 -7.66 -10.03
N ARG A 49 -15.45 -6.71 -9.12
CA ARG A 49 -16.50 -6.12 -8.28
C ARG A 49 -17.62 -5.52 -9.13
N ALA A 50 -17.24 -4.73 -10.14
CA ALA A 50 -18.20 -4.12 -11.06
C ALA A 50 -18.94 -5.17 -11.90
N GLU A 51 -18.24 -6.18 -12.42
CA GLU A 51 -18.83 -7.29 -13.19
C GLU A 51 -19.80 -8.14 -12.36
N SER A 52 -19.53 -8.32 -11.05
CA SER A 52 -20.42 -8.99 -10.10
C SER A 52 -21.52 -8.08 -9.52
N ALA A 53 -21.64 -6.84 -10.00
CA ALA A 53 -22.64 -5.86 -9.57
C ALA A 53 -22.66 -5.57 -8.04
N LEU A 54 -21.52 -5.73 -7.36
CA LEU A 54 -21.35 -5.42 -5.93
C LEU A 54 -21.17 -3.90 -5.74
N THR A 55 -22.21 -3.13 -6.04
CA THR A 55 -22.17 -1.66 -6.04
C THR A 55 -22.06 -1.03 -4.66
N ASP A 56 -22.41 -1.78 -3.63
CA ASP A 56 -22.28 -1.40 -2.22
C ASP A 56 -20.91 -1.78 -1.63
N TYR A 57 -20.08 -2.51 -2.38
CA TYR A 57 -18.69 -2.74 -2.04
C TYR A 57 -17.78 -1.68 -2.66
N SER A 58 -16.62 -1.47 -2.05
CA SER A 58 -15.54 -0.64 -2.59
C SER A 58 -14.18 -1.33 -2.53
N VAL A 59 -13.28 -1.01 -3.45
CA VAL A 59 -11.89 -1.48 -3.43
C VAL A 59 -11.01 -0.38 -2.85
N ILE A 60 -10.28 -0.68 -1.78
CA ILE A 60 -9.39 0.26 -1.10
C ILE A 60 -8.06 -0.41 -0.74
N THR A 61 -7.08 0.38 -0.31
CA THR A 61 -5.83 -0.12 0.26
C THR A 61 -5.81 0.07 1.76
N GLU A 62 -5.02 -0.76 2.43
CA GLU A 62 -4.68 -0.59 3.84
C GLU A 62 -3.23 -0.16 4.02
N ALA A 63 -2.97 0.47 5.17
CA ALA A 63 -1.62 0.76 5.59
C ALA A 63 -0.82 -0.54 5.80
N THR A 64 0.49 -0.51 5.53
CA THR A 64 1.37 -1.69 5.66
C THR A 64 1.32 -2.26 7.07
N HIS A 65 0.82 -3.48 7.20
CA HIS A 65 0.91 -4.26 8.42
C HIS A 65 0.92 -5.75 8.05
N TRP A 66 1.21 -6.62 9.01
CA TRP A 66 1.27 -8.05 8.76
C TRP A 66 0.30 -8.81 9.66
N SER A 67 -0.75 -9.37 9.07
CA SER A 67 -1.79 -10.11 9.80
C SER A 67 -1.22 -11.29 10.59
N SER A 68 -0.15 -11.94 10.13
CA SER A 68 0.44 -13.06 10.90
C SER A 68 1.10 -12.63 12.23
N VAL A 69 1.66 -11.41 12.34
CA VAL A 69 2.17 -10.92 13.64
C VAL A 69 0.99 -10.69 14.59
N VAL A 70 -0.09 -10.12 14.08
CA VAL A 70 -1.29 -9.79 14.86
C VAL A 70 -2.00 -11.05 15.35
N TYR A 71 -2.18 -12.06 14.49
CA TYR A 71 -3.02 -13.23 14.79
C TYR A 71 -2.26 -14.49 15.20
N SER A 72 -0.99 -14.62 14.83
CA SER A 72 -0.20 -15.85 15.08
C SER A 72 0.98 -15.65 16.04
N GLY A 73 1.22 -14.41 16.53
CA GLY A 73 2.27 -14.13 17.51
C GLY A 73 3.69 -14.40 16.99
N VAL A 74 3.87 -14.38 15.68
CA VAL A 74 5.17 -14.62 15.03
C VAL A 74 6.04 -13.38 15.16
N ASP A 75 7.36 -13.56 15.30
CA ASP A 75 8.30 -12.45 15.33
C ASP A 75 8.24 -11.61 14.05
N ALA A 76 8.19 -10.28 14.19
CA ALA A 76 8.11 -9.35 13.06
C ALA A 76 9.22 -9.54 12.03
N GLU A 77 10.39 -10.01 12.44
CA GLU A 77 11.53 -10.27 11.56
C GLU A 77 11.27 -11.35 10.52
N MET A 78 10.32 -12.26 10.78
CA MET A 78 9.96 -13.34 9.87
C MET A 78 9.41 -12.84 8.54
N VAL A 79 8.85 -11.62 8.50
CA VAL A 79 8.38 -11.03 7.24
C VAL A 79 9.53 -10.91 6.22
N ARG A 80 10.77 -10.71 6.71
CA ARG A 80 11.98 -10.59 5.88
C ARG A 80 12.47 -11.93 5.34
N ALA A 81 12.03 -13.05 5.91
CA ALA A 81 12.37 -14.38 5.41
C ALA A 81 11.63 -14.72 4.10
N TYR A 82 10.53 -14.04 3.81
CA TYR A 82 9.78 -14.19 2.56
C TYR A 82 10.40 -13.34 1.45
N ASN A 83 11.20 -13.96 0.59
CA ASN A 83 11.88 -13.30 -0.54
C ASN A 83 10.96 -12.98 -1.74
N VAL A 84 9.65 -13.08 -1.56
CA VAL A 84 8.65 -12.81 -2.60
C VAL A 84 7.70 -11.71 -2.15
N PRO A 85 7.20 -10.87 -3.06
CA PRO A 85 6.23 -9.85 -2.72
C PRO A 85 5.04 -10.47 -2.00
N THR A 86 4.72 -9.99 -0.80
CA THR A 86 3.66 -10.57 0.03
C THR A 86 2.63 -9.53 0.40
N VAL A 87 1.38 -9.84 0.08
CA VAL A 87 0.22 -8.99 0.34
C VAL A 87 -0.85 -9.81 1.04
N ASP A 88 -1.62 -9.12 1.87
CA ASP A 88 -2.88 -9.63 2.39
C ASP A 88 -4.00 -9.07 1.49
N ILE A 89 -4.96 -9.92 1.15
CA ILE A 89 -6.08 -9.64 0.25
C ILE A 89 -7.35 -10.00 1.02
N GLU A 90 -8.12 -8.99 1.41
CA GLU A 90 -9.15 -9.18 2.44
C GLU A 90 -10.55 -8.76 1.99
N ILE A 91 -11.55 -9.41 2.60
CA ILE A 91 -12.96 -8.97 2.57
C ILE A 91 -13.29 -8.42 3.95
N GLY A 92 -13.71 -7.16 3.98
CA GLY A 92 -14.03 -6.47 5.22
C GLY A 92 -15.46 -5.96 5.25
N SER A 93 -16.02 -5.72 6.43
CA SER A 93 -15.46 -5.93 7.76
C SER A 93 -16.39 -6.70 8.69
N SER A 94 -17.62 -6.97 8.26
CA SER A 94 -18.61 -7.73 9.01
C SER A 94 -18.65 -9.21 8.60
N MET A 95 -19.19 -10.03 9.49
CA MET A 95 -19.44 -11.47 9.23
C MET A 95 -20.33 -11.71 8.00
N GLU A 96 -21.22 -10.77 7.69
CA GLU A 96 -22.03 -10.79 6.46
C GLU A 96 -21.13 -10.70 5.22
N CYS A 97 -20.16 -9.78 5.22
CA CYS A 97 -19.20 -9.63 4.13
C CYS A 97 -18.33 -10.89 3.97
N TRP A 98 -17.82 -11.43 5.08
CA TRP A 98 -16.96 -12.63 5.05
C TRP A 98 -17.68 -13.88 4.50
N SER A 99 -18.99 -13.94 4.69
CA SER A 99 -19.84 -15.04 4.22
C SER A 99 -20.40 -14.83 2.81
N ASN A 100 -20.11 -13.69 2.18
CA ASN A 100 -20.62 -13.34 0.87
C ASN A 100 -19.83 -14.09 -0.23
N THR A 101 -20.49 -15.03 -0.89
CA THR A 101 -19.86 -15.87 -1.92
C THR A 101 -19.53 -15.11 -3.21
N ASP A 102 -20.32 -14.10 -3.58
CA ASP A 102 -20.01 -13.24 -4.74
C ASP A 102 -18.76 -12.39 -4.46
N ALA A 103 -18.60 -11.90 -3.22
CA ALA A 103 -17.40 -11.19 -2.82
C ALA A 103 -16.15 -12.10 -2.81
N ALA A 104 -16.29 -13.34 -2.34
CA ALA A 104 -15.22 -14.33 -2.42
C ALA A 104 -14.83 -14.65 -3.88
N ASP A 105 -15.82 -14.74 -4.78
CA ASP A 105 -15.60 -14.98 -6.20
C ASP A 105 -14.86 -13.82 -6.89
N VAL A 106 -15.14 -12.56 -6.49
CA VAL A 106 -14.39 -11.38 -6.93
C VAL A 106 -12.91 -11.49 -6.60
N ILE A 107 -12.55 -11.90 -5.37
CA ILE A 107 -11.16 -12.15 -5.00
C ILE A 107 -10.58 -13.28 -5.85
N ALA A 108 -11.27 -14.43 -5.92
CA ALA A 108 -10.76 -15.61 -6.61
C ALA A 108 -10.42 -15.33 -8.08
N LYS A 109 -11.30 -14.62 -8.79
CA LYS A 109 -11.06 -14.19 -10.18
C LYS A 109 -9.88 -13.23 -10.29
N SER A 110 -9.66 -12.41 -9.27
CA SER A 110 -8.63 -11.36 -9.30
C SER A 110 -7.21 -11.86 -9.08
N LEU A 111 -7.04 -13.01 -8.42
CA LEU A 111 -5.70 -13.55 -8.10
C LEU A 111 -4.86 -13.83 -9.35
N PHE A 112 -5.48 -14.21 -10.45
CA PHE A 112 -4.78 -14.56 -11.69
C PHE A 112 -4.23 -13.32 -12.42
N ASP A 113 -4.85 -12.17 -12.21
CA ASP A 113 -4.50 -10.93 -12.92
C ASP A 113 -3.29 -10.21 -12.30
N ALA A 114 -2.80 -10.65 -11.14
CA ALA A 114 -1.64 -10.08 -10.46
C ALA A 114 -0.39 -9.94 -11.37
N PHE A 115 -0.22 -10.89 -12.28
CA PHE A 115 0.94 -10.97 -13.18
C PHE A 115 0.68 -10.40 -14.58
N ASN A 116 -0.51 -9.82 -14.81
CA ASN A 116 -0.82 -9.21 -16.09
C ASN A 116 0.08 -8.02 -16.38
N ASP A 117 0.25 -7.73 -17.67
CA ASP A 117 1.00 -6.59 -18.13
C ASP A 117 0.13 -5.74 -19.05
N ASP A 118 -0.30 -4.57 -18.57
CA ASP A 118 -1.02 -3.58 -19.37
C ASP A 118 -0.07 -2.65 -20.15
N SER A 119 1.24 -2.97 -20.19
CA SER A 119 2.30 -2.24 -20.88
C SER A 119 2.52 -0.80 -20.38
N LYS A 120 1.95 -0.44 -19.22
CA LYS A 120 2.18 0.88 -18.62
C LYS A 120 3.51 0.95 -17.89
N GLU A 121 4.11 2.13 -17.94
CA GLU A 121 5.25 2.48 -17.10
C GLU A 121 4.75 2.73 -15.68
N ILE A 122 5.15 1.88 -14.75
CA ILE A 122 4.74 1.98 -13.35
C ILE A 122 5.66 2.97 -12.62
N VAL A 123 5.06 4.04 -12.11
CA VAL A 123 5.72 4.99 -11.21
C VAL A 123 5.56 4.50 -9.77
N SER A 124 6.63 3.93 -9.22
CA SER A 124 6.68 3.30 -7.90
C SER A 124 6.68 4.34 -6.78
N LEU A 125 5.68 4.30 -5.92
CA LEU A 125 5.51 5.24 -4.82
C LEU A 125 5.65 4.57 -3.45
N LEU A 126 6.39 5.24 -2.56
CA LEU A 126 6.29 5.05 -1.11
C LEU A 126 5.32 6.09 -0.55
N CYS A 127 4.34 5.66 0.22
CA CYS A 127 3.34 6.54 0.84
C CYS A 127 3.55 6.65 2.35
N ALA A 128 3.46 7.86 2.88
CA ALA A 128 3.68 8.13 4.30
C ALA A 128 2.65 9.10 4.90
N GLY A 129 2.23 8.80 6.12
CA GLY A 129 1.22 9.50 6.88
C GLY A 129 -0.20 9.04 6.55
N GLY A 130 -1.19 9.86 6.91
CA GLY A 130 -2.61 9.52 6.77
C GLY A 130 -3.10 8.58 7.87
N VAL A 131 -4.22 7.92 7.60
CA VAL A 131 -4.85 6.92 8.48
C VAL A 131 -4.67 5.50 7.91
N HIS A 132 -5.17 4.49 8.62
CA HIS A 132 -5.09 3.09 8.18
C HIS A 132 -5.71 2.86 6.78
N PHE A 133 -6.89 3.45 6.55
CA PHE A 133 -7.59 3.45 5.27
C PHE A 133 -7.48 4.83 4.60
N GLU A 134 -6.32 5.13 4.01
CA GLU A 134 -6.10 6.42 3.36
C GLU A 134 -6.59 6.42 1.91
N SER A 135 -7.79 6.96 1.71
CA SER A 135 -8.46 7.04 0.39
C SER A 135 -7.62 7.72 -0.69
N ALA A 136 -6.78 8.69 -0.33
CA ALA A 136 -5.96 9.40 -1.31
C ALA A 136 -4.93 8.48 -1.96
N PHE A 137 -4.35 7.53 -1.20
CA PHE A 137 -3.38 6.59 -1.72
C PHE A 137 -4.07 5.47 -2.52
N ALA A 138 -5.19 4.95 -2.01
CA ALA A 138 -5.98 3.94 -2.71
C ALA A 138 -6.45 4.44 -4.10
N GLY A 139 -7.00 5.66 -4.15
CA GLY A 139 -7.52 6.24 -5.38
C GLY A 139 -6.46 6.45 -6.47
N ALA A 140 -5.21 6.72 -6.08
CA ALA A 140 -4.13 7.01 -7.02
C ALA A 140 -3.83 5.84 -7.97
N VAL A 141 -4.09 4.61 -7.56
CA VAL A 141 -3.83 3.41 -8.37
C VAL A 141 -4.71 3.37 -9.64
N PHE A 142 -5.89 4.00 -9.56
CA PHE A 142 -6.86 4.06 -10.65
C PHE A 142 -6.65 5.27 -11.58
N GLU A 143 -5.72 6.16 -11.25
CA GLU A 143 -5.35 7.29 -12.09
C GLU A 143 -4.30 6.86 -13.12
N ASP A 144 -4.59 7.13 -14.39
CA ASP A 144 -3.67 6.89 -15.50
C ASP A 144 -3.37 8.22 -16.22
N TRP A 145 -2.13 8.42 -16.66
CA TRP A 145 -1.74 9.60 -17.44
C TRP A 145 -0.72 9.22 -18.52
N GLY A 146 -1.09 9.45 -19.79
CA GLY A 146 -0.29 8.99 -20.91
C GLY A 146 -0.13 7.47 -20.91
N ASN A 147 1.12 6.97 -20.90
CA ASN A 147 1.41 5.54 -20.74
C ASN A 147 1.78 5.14 -19.30
N LYS A 148 1.64 6.07 -18.33
CA LYS A 148 2.10 5.89 -16.96
C LYS A 148 0.94 5.59 -16.03
N ALA A 149 1.26 4.90 -14.95
CA ALA A 149 0.34 4.69 -13.83
C ALA A 149 1.08 4.64 -12.50
N PHE A 150 0.40 4.96 -11.41
CA PHE A 150 0.98 4.86 -10.08
C PHE A 150 0.97 3.41 -9.58
N GLY A 151 2.12 2.94 -9.11
CA GLY A 151 2.24 1.73 -8.32
C GLY A 151 2.42 2.10 -6.85
N ILE A 152 1.44 1.76 -6.01
CA ILE A 152 1.58 1.91 -4.55
C ILE A 152 2.21 0.63 -4.00
N SER A 153 3.19 0.79 -3.11
CA SER A 153 3.88 -0.32 -2.45
C SER A 153 3.54 -0.34 -0.96
N HIS A 154 4.43 0.20 -0.12
CA HIS A 154 4.18 0.38 1.30
C HIS A 154 3.47 1.69 1.59
N ILE A 155 2.55 1.65 2.56
CA ILE A 155 1.84 2.80 3.12
C ILE A 155 2.15 2.86 4.62
N MET A 156 2.89 3.87 5.05
CA MET A 156 3.32 4.05 6.44
C MET A 156 2.39 5.04 7.16
N ALA A 157 1.30 4.55 7.76
CA ALA A 157 0.30 5.40 8.43
C ALA A 157 0.87 6.16 9.65
N ASN A 158 0.28 7.32 9.95
CA ASN A 158 0.76 8.22 11.01
C ASN A 158 0.91 7.52 12.37
N GLN A 159 -0.03 6.66 12.75
CA GLN A 159 -0.03 6.00 14.06
C GLN A 159 1.22 5.14 14.28
N TRP A 160 1.72 4.47 13.23
CA TRP A 160 2.91 3.62 13.33
C TRP A 160 4.21 4.38 13.13
N LEU A 161 4.20 5.48 12.36
CA LEU A 161 5.33 6.40 12.34
C LEU A 161 5.59 6.98 13.74
N VAL A 162 4.52 7.36 14.45
CA VAL A 162 4.61 7.85 15.84
C VAL A 162 4.98 6.73 16.79
N GLY A 163 4.30 5.58 16.73
CA GLY A 163 4.57 4.46 17.63
C GLY A 163 5.96 3.85 17.44
N GLY A 164 6.54 3.98 16.24
CA GLY A 164 7.89 3.52 15.91
C GLY A 164 8.98 4.58 16.09
N CYS A 165 8.68 5.75 16.66
CA CYS A 165 9.63 6.84 16.91
C CYS A 165 10.43 7.27 15.66
N TYR A 166 9.77 7.37 14.50
CA TYR A 166 10.44 7.70 13.24
C TYR A 166 11.06 9.11 13.19
N GLU A 167 10.73 9.99 14.13
CA GLU A 167 11.36 11.30 14.26
C GLU A 167 12.81 11.24 14.72
N GLU A 168 13.24 10.13 15.34
CA GLU A 168 14.60 9.91 15.83
C GLU A 168 15.55 9.47 14.71
N ASP A 169 16.86 9.45 14.98
CA ASP A 169 17.89 9.06 14.00
C ASP A 169 17.67 7.64 13.45
N SER A 170 17.17 6.73 14.29
CA SER A 170 16.83 5.36 13.88
C SER A 170 15.68 5.30 12.86
N GLY A 171 14.90 6.37 12.73
CA GLY A 171 13.81 6.47 11.77
C GLY A 171 14.29 6.42 10.32
N LEU A 172 15.47 6.98 10.02
CA LEU A 172 16.04 6.92 8.67
C LEU A 172 16.34 5.49 8.24
N ASP A 173 16.96 4.70 9.13
CA ASP A 173 17.28 3.30 8.86
C ASP A 173 16.00 2.49 8.60
N LYS A 174 14.93 2.75 9.36
CA LYS A 174 13.63 2.09 9.16
C LYS A 174 12.99 2.46 7.82
N ILE A 175 13.03 3.74 7.44
CA ILE A 175 12.53 4.17 6.12
C ILE A 175 13.39 3.58 4.99
N GLU A 176 14.70 3.49 5.19
CA GLU A 176 15.60 2.88 4.23
C GLU A 176 15.31 1.38 4.06
N ASN A 177 15.04 0.66 5.15
CA ASN A 177 14.60 -0.74 5.10
C ASN A 177 13.29 -0.90 4.31
N CYS A 178 12.35 0.03 4.49
CA CYS A 178 11.12 0.08 3.70
C CYS A 178 11.44 0.23 2.21
N ILE A 179 12.26 1.21 1.83
CA ILE A 179 12.60 1.44 0.42
C ILE A 179 13.32 0.23 -0.19
N LYS A 180 14.27 -0.37 0.52
CA LYS A 180 15.03 -1.55 0.07
C LYS A 180 14.17 -2.78 -0.14
N SER A 181 13.04 -2.89 0.55
CA SER A 181 12.10 -4.01 0.38
C SER A 181 11.22 -3.90 -0.88
N ILE A 182 11.15 -2.71 -1.49
CA ILE A 182 10.37 -2.44 -2.70
C ILE A 182 11.18 -2.86 -3.93
N GLN A 183 10.67 -3.83 -4.67
CA GLN A 183 11.29 -4.29 -5.91
C GLN A 183 11.32 -3.18 -6.97
N GLY A 184 12.50 -2.93 -7.52
CA GLY A 184 12.73 -1.83 -8.47
C GLY A 184 12.94 -0.46 -7.81
N GLY A 185 12.84 -0.37 -6.47
CA GLY A 185 12.97 0.87 -5.72
C GLY A 185 11.75 1.78 -5.88
N ILE A 186 11.97 3.07 -5.66
CA ILE A 186 10.91 4.10 -5.71
C ILE A 186 11.26 5.20 -6.73
N ASP A 187 10.22 5.81 -7.28
CA ASP A 187 10.28 6.97 -8.17
C ASP A 187 9.81 8.25 -7.46
N GLY A 188 9.13 8.14 -6.33
CA GLY A 188 8.68 9.27 -5.53
C GLY A 188 8.23 8.88 -4.13
N ILE A 189 8.21 9.86 -3.23
CA ILE A 189 7.64 9.73 -1.89
C ILE A 189 6.45 10.65 -1.76
N VAL A 190 5.30 10.07 -1.38
CA VAL A 190 4.06 10.82 -1.19
C VAL A 190 3.80 10.98 0.29
N ILE A 191 3.65 12.22 0.73
CA ILE A 191 3.36 12.54 2.12
C ILE A 191 1.93 13.06 2.29
N HIS A 192 1.27 12.58 3.33
CA HIS A 192 0.01 13.15 3.77
C HIS A 192 0.26 14.55 4.37
N ASP A 193 -0.59 15.52 4.06
CA ASP A 193 -0.39 16.93 4.41
C ASP A 193 -0.48 17.20 5.92
N LYS A 194 -1.29 16.43 6.64
CA LYS A 194 -1.40 16.46 8.12
C LYS A 194 -0.25 15.79 8.88
N MET A 195 0.70 15.14 8.21
CA MET A 195 1.86 14.54 8.89
C MET A 195 2.71 15.64 9.58
N LYS A 196 3.21 15.40 10.80
CA LYS A 196 4.00 16.42 11.53
C LYS A 196 5.33 16.71 10.81
N GLY A 197 5.87 17.91 11.04
CA GLY A 197 7.08 18.39 10.37
C GLY A 197 8.29 17.47 10.54
N THR A 198 8.56 17.05 11.77
CA THR A 198 9.70 16.17 12.09
C THR A 198 9.71 14.89 11.27
N TYR A 199 8.57 14.21 11.12
CA TYR A 199 8.47 13.02 10.24
C TYR A 199 8.64 13.37 8.77
N LYS A 200 8.04 14.48 8.29
CA LYS A 200 8.22 14.93 6.89
C LYS A 200 9.67 15.20 6.57
N ASP A 201 10.44 15.72 7.52
CA ASP A 201 11.85 16.02 7.33
C ASP A 201 12.67 14.74 7.15
N GLN A 202 12.35 13.66 7.87
CA GLN A 202 12.96 12.34 7.67
C GLN A 202 12.74 11.81 6.24
N PHE A 203 11.51 11.91 5.73
CA PHE A 203 11.21 11.52 4.34
C PHE A 203 11.87 12.44 3.30
N ARG A 204 12.07 13.73 3.59
CA ARG A 204 12.82 14.63 2.71
C ARG A 204 14.30 14.30 2.68
N THR A 205 14.88 14.00 3.83
CA THR A 205 16.29 13.60 3.95
C THR A 205 16.56 12.33 3.16
N ILE A 206 15.75 11.27 3.35
CA ILE A 206 15.95 10.03 2.61
C ILE A 206 15.68 10.19 1.10
N ALA A 207 14.73 11.05 0.71
CA ALA A 207 14.45 11.32 -0.70
C ALA A 207 15.64 11.98 -1.43
N GLN A 208 16.43 12.81 -0.74
CA GLN A 208 17.67 13.36 -1.28
C GLN A 208 18.69 12.25 -1.57
N THR A 209 18.82 11.28 -0.67
CA THR A 209 19.71 10.11 -0.85
C THR A 209 19.32 9.29 -2.08
N TYR A 210 18.03 9.07 -2.29
CA TYR A 210 17.50 8.29 -3.44
C TYR A 210 17.28 9.14 -4.70
N ASN A 211 17.51 10.45 -4.64
CA ASN A 211 17.27 11.40 -5.72
C ASN A 211 15.85 11.29 -6.32
N VAL A 212 14.83 11.27 -5.45
CA VAL A 212 13.41 11.21 -5.84
C VAL A 212 12.63 12.41 -5.28
N PRO A 213 11.56 12.88 -5.94
CA PRO A 213 10.73 13.95 -5.42
C PRO A 213 9.93 13.52 -4.19
N VAL A 214 9.71 14.47 -3.28
CA VAL A 214 8.70 14.37 -2.21
C VAL A 214 7.58 15.34 -2.51
N PHE A 215 6.34 14.85 -2.54
CA PHE A 215 5.18 15.66 -2.86
C PHE A 215 3.96 15.31 -2.01
N LYS A 216 2.98 16.21 -1.97
CA LYS A 216 1.78 16.01 -1.16
C LYS A 216 0.79 15.10 -1.88
N HIS A 217 0.05 14.29 -1.12
CA HIS A 217 -0.96 13.38 -1.67
C HIS A 217 -1.99 14.05 -2.59
N GLN A 218 -2.32 15.33 -2.41
CA GLN A 218 -3.24 16.03 -3.30
C GLN A 218 -2.74 16.12 -4.75
N GLN A 219 -1.42 16.02 -4.97
CA GLN A 219 -0.82 16.03 -6.31
C GLN A 219 -1.02 14.70 -7.06
N LEU A 220 -1.45 13.62 -6.38
CA LEU A 220 -1.78 12.36 -7.05
C LEU A 220 -2.91 12.50 -8.07
N ARG A 221 -3.82 13.48 -7.88
CA ARG A 221 -4.91 13.77 -8.83
C ARG A 221 -4.45 14.54 -10.07
N ARG A 222 -3.20 15.02 -10.07
CA ARG A 222 -2.61 15.83 -11.15
C ARG A 222 -1.14 15.42 -11.32
N PRO A 223 -0.89 14.19 -11.79
CA PRO A 223 0.46 13.63 -11.88
C PRO A 223 1.40 14.44 -12.77
N ASP A 224 0.87 15.14 -13.79
CA ASP A 224 1.65 16.01 -14.67
C ASP A 224 2.21 17.26 -13.96
N ASP A 225 1.61 17.67 -12.83
CA ASP A 225 2.08 18.81 -12.03
C ASP A 225 3.24 18.42 -11.09
N ILE A 226 3.59 17.13 -10.99
CA ILE A 226 4.67 16.65 -10.13
C ILE A 226 6.01 16.92 -10.83
N ALA A 227 6.91 17.59 -10.13
CA ALA A 227 8.28 17.82 -10.59
C ALA A 227 9.11 16.53 -10.48
N TRP A 228 8.86 15.60 -11.41
CA TRP A 228 9.62 14.36 -11.52
C TRP A 228 11.09 14.66 -11.77
N ILE A 229 11.96 13.94 -11.06
CA ILE A 229 13.40 13.97 -11.31
C ILE A 229 13.63 12.93 -12.41
N ASN A 230 14.05 13.38 -13.60
CA ASN A 230 14.30 12.49 -14.74
C ASN A 230 15.24 11.34 -14.32
N LYS A 231 14.78 10.09 -14.48
CA LYS A 231 15.62 8.90 -14.44
C LYS A 231 16.04 8.51 -15.86
#